data_AF-A0A2D5J8F1-F1
#
_entry.id   AF-A0A2D5J8F1-F1
#
_cell.length_a   1.000
_cell.length_b   1.000
_cell.length_c   1.000
_cell.angle_alpha   90.00
_cell.angle_beta   90.00
_cell.angle_gamma   90.00
#
_symmetry.space_group_name_H-M   'P 1'
#
loop_
_entity.id
_entity.type
_entity.pdbx_description
1 polymer ?
#
loop_
_entity_poly.entity_id
_entity_poly.type
_entity_poly.pdbx_seq_one_letter_code
_entity_poly.pdbx_strand_id
1 'polypeptide(L)'
;MTSFKRKEHIRHSRAITRGPRWKALRIQALERDGWACVQCGTHKRLECDHVLPVRTHPELGYSLSNLQILCGACHTRKTRIEVGHKPLSPKRQAWRDLLNNQQTPIEQKG
;
A
#
# COMPACT_ATOMS: atom_id res chain seq x y z
N MET A 1 16.32 -28.48 23.77
CA MET A 1 16.61 -27.34 22.88
C MET A 1 15.49 -27.23 21.85
N THR A 2 14.48 -26.39 22.07
CA THR A 2 13.40 -26.15 21.10
C THR A 2 13.94 -25.22 20.01
N SER A 3 14.26 -25.80 18.85
CA SER A 3 14.62 -25.03 17.66
C SER A 3 13.39 -24.26 17.17
N PHE A 4 13.33 -22.97 17.47
CA PHE A 4 12.36 -22.05 16.86
C PHE A 4 12.69 -21.96 15.36
N LYS A 5 12.03 -22.77 14.53
CA LYS A 5 12.13 -22.63 13.08
C LYS A 5 11.71 -21.22 12.69
N ARG A 6 12.63 -20.43 12.16
CA ARG A 6 12.33 -19.12 11.57
C ARG A 6 11.23 -19.33 10.53
N LYS A 7 10.12 -18.61 10.64
CA LYS A 7 9.08 -18.61 9.60
C LYS A 7 9.72 -18.07 8.32
N GLU A 8 9.66 -18.84 7.25
CA GLU A 8 10.19 -18.46 5.96
C GLU A 8 9.32 -17.32 5.37
N HIS A 9 9.92 -16.15 5.16
CA HIS A 9 9.23 -15.00 4.59
C HIS A 9 9.24 -15.09 3.06
N ILE A 10 8.31 -15.86 2.50
CA ILE A 10 8.17 -16.01 1.04
C ILE A 10 7.59 -14.72 0.44
N ARG A 11 8.33 -14.10 -0.48
CA ARG A 11 7.89 -12.90 -1.22
C ARG A 11 7.20 -13.30 -2.53
N HIS A 12 5.91 -13.65 -2.44
CA HIS A 12 5.11 -14.11 -3.59
C HIS A 12 5.13 -13.15 -4.79
N SER A 13 5.17 -11.83 -4.56
CA SER A 13 5.19 -10.82 -5.63
C SER A 13 6.55 -10.62 -6.29
N ARG A 14 7.65 -11.18 -5.77
CA ARG A 14 9.02 -10.91 -6.27
C ARG A 14 9.20 -11.26 -7.75
N ALA A 15 8.58 -12.34 -8.21
CA ALA A 15 8.67 -12.77 -9.61
C ALA A 15 7.99 -11.76 -10.55
N ILE A 16 6.92 -11.12 -10.09
CA ILE A 16 6.14 -10.12 -10.83
C ILE A 16 6.87 -8.78 -10.82
N THR A 17 7.32 -8.32 -9.65
CA THR A 17 7.79 -6.95 -9.47
C THR A 17 9.22 -6.68 -9.96
N ARG A 18 9.96 -7.70 -10.41
CA ARG A 18 11.37 -7.57 -10.84
C ARG A 18 11.58 -7.17 -12.30
N GLY A 19 10.55 -7.28 -13.16
CA GLY A 19 10.70 -7.19 -14.62
C GLY A 19 10.33 -5.82 -15.22
N PRO A 20 10.68 -5.58 -16.51
CA PRO A 20 10.31 -4.35 -17.23
C PRO A 20 8.79 -4.17 -17.36
N ARG A 21 8.04 -5.27 -17.49
CA ARG A 21 6.57 -5.25 -17.49
C ARG A 21 6.00 -4.58 -16.24
N TRP A 22 6.58 -4.86 -15.08
CA TRP A 22 6.17 -4.22 -13.83
C TRP A 22 6.52 -2.73 -13.79
N LYS A 23 7.70 -2.35 -14.29
CA LYS A 23 8.09 -0.93 -14.37
C LYS A 23 7.07 -0.14 -15.19
N ALA A 24 6.65 -0.66 -16.34
CA ALA A 24 5.63 -0.02 -17.18
C ALA A 24 4.28 0.09 -16.47
N LEU A 25 3.78 -1.00 -15.85
CA LEU A 25 2.52 -0.97 -15.10
C LEU A 25 2.57 -0.02 -13.90
N ARG A 26 3.71 0.06 -13.21
CA ARG A 26 3.90 0.99 -12.10
C ARG A 26 3.76 2.44 -12.56
N ILE A 27 4.30 2.80 -13.72
CA ILE A 27 4.13 4.15 -14.28
C ILE A 27 2.66 4.41 -14.62
N GLN A 28 1.98 3.46 -15.28
CA GLN A 28 0.55 3.59 -15.57
C GLN A 28 -0.30 3.76 -14.31
N ALA A 29 0.02 3.04 -13.22
CA ALA A 29 -0.66 3.19 -11.94
C ALA A 29 -0.40 4.57 -11.31
N LEU A 30 0.85 5.08 -11.38
CA LEU A 30 1.20 6.42 -10.91
C LEU A 30 0.46 7.52 -11.66
N GLU A 31 0.40 7.44 -12.99
CA GLU A 31 -0.32 8.40 -13.83
C GLU A 31 -1.82 8.38 -13.54
N ARG A 32 -2.42 7.18 -13.49
CA ARG A 32 -3.85 7.00 -13.17
C ARG A 32 -4.20 7.56 -11.80
N ASP A 33 -3.35 7.34 -10.80
CA ASP A 33 -3.59 7.75 -9.40
C ASP A 33 -3.09 9.19 -9.13
N GLY A 34 -2.77 9.96 -10.17
CA GLY A 34 -2.38 11.38 -10.05
C GLY A 34 -1.10 11.62 -9.27
N TRP A 35 -0.18 10.66 -9.28
CA TRP A 35 1.05 10.67 -8.47
C TRP A 35 0.77 10.92 -6.99
N ALA A 36 -0.36 10.42 -6.48
CA ALA A 36 -0.79 10.60 -5.10
C ALA A 36 -1.20 9.26 -4.47
N CYS A 37 -1.09 9.19 -3.15
CA CYS A 37 -1.64 8.07 -2.39
C CYS A 37 -3.17 8.08 -2.51
N VAL A 38 -3.79 7.03 -3.04
CA VAL A 38 -5.25 6.95 -3.21
C VAL A 38 -6.04 6.95 -1.89
N GLN A 39 -5.37 6.69 -0.76
CA GLN A 39 -5.99 6.66 0.56
C GLN A 39 -5.93 7.99 1.32
N CYS A 40 -4.93 8.84 1.06
CA CYS A 40 -4.72 10.04 1.86
C CYS A 40 -4.20 11.25 1.08
N GLY A 41 -4.04 11.16 -0.24
CA GLY A 41 -3.66 12.27 -1.11
C GLY A 41 -2.20 12.73 -1.02
N THR A 42 -1.35 12.13 -0.18
CA THR A 42 0.06 12.55 -0.11
C THR A 42 0.81 12.16 -1.37
N HIS A 43 1.73 13.01 -1.83
CA HIS A 43 2.63 12.76 -2.96
C HIS A 43 4.00 12.22 -2.52
N LYS A 44 4.19 11.94 -1.22
CA LYS A 44 5.48 11.57 -0.64
C LYS A 44 5.59 10.05 -0.44
N ARG A 45 6.77 9.49 -0.76
CA ARG A 45 7.17 8.09 -0.51
C ARG A 45 6.12 7.08 -1.01
N LEU A 46 5.85 7.14 -2.31
CA LEU A 46 4.83 6.34 -2.98
C LEU A 46 5.33 4.95 -3.37
N GLU A 47 4.47 3.97 -3.14
CA GLU A 47 4.66 2.56 -3.44
C GLU A 47 3.48 2.08 -4.29
N CYS A 48 3.75 1.18 -5.23
CA CYS A 48 2.72 0.52 -6.03
C CYS A 48 2.39 -0.81 -5.36
N ASP A 49 1.18 -0.93 -4.84
CA ASP A 49 0.69 -2.05 -4.06
C ASP A 49 -0.39 -2.82 -4.84
N HIS A 50 -0.47 -4.13 -4.59
CA HIS A 50 -1.53 -4.97 -5.12
C HIS A 50 -2.75 -4.90 -4.20
N VAL A 51 -3.91 -4.42 -4.69
CA VAL A 51 -5.17 -4.37 -3.93
C VAL A 51 -5.52 -5.74 -3.37
N LEU A 52 -5.49 -6.77 -4.22
CA LEU A 52 -5.59 -8.18 -3.87
C LEU A 52 -4.18 -8.82 -3.94
N PRO A 53 -3.66 -9.38 -2.84
CA PRO A 53 -2.30 -9.91 -2.79
C PRO A 53 -2.04 -11.03 -3.80
N VAL A 54 -0.87 -11.00 -4.44
CA VAL A 54 -0.38 -12.06 -5.35
C VAL A 54 -0.42 -13.46 -4.74
N ARG A 55 -0.24 -13.57 -3.40
CA ARG A 55 -0.29 -14.86 -2.69
C ARG A 55 -1.62 -15.58 -2.89
N THR A 56 -2.72 -14.83 -2.96
CA THR A 56 -4.09 -15.37 -3.08
C THR A 56 -4.69 -15.17 -4.47
N HIS A 57 -4.19 -14.18 -5.23
CA HIS A 57 -4.70 -13.83 -6.57
C HIS A 57 -3.53 -13.66 -7.56
N PRO A 58 -2.76 -14.73 -7.85
CA PRO A 58 -1.61 -14.66 -8.74
C PRO A 58 -1.97 -14.20 -10.16
N GLU A 59 -3.17 -14.54 -10.64
CA GLU A 59 -3.72 -14.16 -11.95
C GLU A 59 -3.89 -12.64 -12.10
N LEU A 60 -4.10 -11.92 -11.00
CA LEU A 60 -4.25 -10.46 -10.99
C LEU A 60 -2.90 -9.73 -10.84
N GLY A 61 -1.78 -10.45 -10.81
CA GLY A 61 -0.46 -9.88 -10.51
C GLY A 61 0.01 -8.76 -11.44
N TYR A 62 -0.47 -8.75 -12.68
CA TYR A 62 -0.17 -7.73 -13.69
C TYR A 62 -1.41 -6.92 -14.13
N SER A 63 -2.53 -7.05 -13.43
CA SER A 63 -3.74 -6.31 -13.76
C SER A 63 -3.66 -4.89 -13.20
N LEU A 64 -3.70 -3.87 -14.05
CA LEU A 64 -3.67 -2.46 -13.62
C LEU A 64 -4.80 -2.15 -12.62
N SER A 65 -5.98 -2.72 -12.83
CA SER A 65 -7.13 -2.58 -11.92
C SER A 65 -6.88 -3.15 -10.51
N ASN A 66 -5.93 -4.07 -10.38
CA ASN A 66 -5.50 -4.62 -9.09
C ASN A 66 -4.30 -3.87 -8.49
N LEU A 67 -3.85 -2.78 -9.09
CA LEU A 67 -2.78 -1.94 -8.56
C LEU A 67 -3.37 -0.67 -7.94
N GLN A 68 -2.72 -0.17 -6.90
CA GLN A 68 -3.00 1.12 -6.28
C GLN A 68 -1.72 1.79 -5.81
N ILE A 69 -1.66 3.11 -5.87
CA ILE A 69 -0.56 3.90 -5.34
C ILE A 69 -0.84 4.27 -3.89
N LEU A 70 0.04 3.86 -2.98
CA LEU A 70 -0.05 4.13 -1.54
C LEU A 70 1.21 4.79 -1.02
N CYS A 71 1.10 5.64 -0.01
CA CYS A 71 2.25 6.01 0.79
C CYS A 71 2.61 4.87 1.77
N GLY A 72 3.86 4.84 2.25
CA GLY A 72 4.32 3.79 3.17
C GLY A 72 3.45 3.60 4.43
N ALA A 73 2.86 4.67 4.96
CA ALA A 73 1.96 4.59 6.13
C ALA A 73 0.62 3.90 5.80
N CYS A 74 0.04 4.21 4.64
CA CYS A 74 -1.20 3.58 4.19
C CYS A 74 -0.95 2.13 3.76
N HIS A 75 0.15 1.86 3.06
CA HIS A 75 0.55 0.50 2.71
C HIS A 75 0.76 -0.37 3.95
N THR A 76 1.53 0.10 4.94
CA THR A 76 1.72 -0.62 6.21
C THR A 76 0.40 -0.92 6.92
N ARG A 77 -0.54 0.04 6.92
CA ARG A 77 -1.87 -0.16 7.52
C ARG A 77 -2.64 -1.28 6.81
N LYS A 78 -2.63 -1.31 5.47
CA LYS A 78 -3.22 -2.39 4.67
C LYS A 78 -2.55 -3.73 4.99
N THR A 79 -1.23 -3.82 4.91
CA THR A 79 -0.48 -5.06 5.16
C THR A 79 -0.78 -5.63 6.54
N ARG A 80 -0.88 -4.79 7.58
CA ARG A 80 -1.24 -5.24 8.94
C ARG A 80 -2.58 -5.99 8.96
N ILE A 81 -3.58 -5.48 8.26
CA ILE A 81 -4.91 -6.12 8.19
C ILE A 81 -4.82 -7.42 7.41
N GLU A 82 -4.11 -7.43 6.28
CA GLU A 82 -3.93 -8.62 5.42
C GLU A 82 -3.21 -9.78 6.11
N VAL A 83 -2.29 -9.48 7.04
CA VAL A 83 -1.61 -10.51 7.85
C VAL A 83 -2.40 -10.92 9.10
N GLY A 84 -3.62 -10.42 9.27
CA GLY A 84 -4.57 -10.84 10.31
C GLY A 84 -4.63 -9.96 11.55
N HIS A 85 -4.02 -8.77 11.56
CA HIS A 85 -4.27 -7.83 12.65
C HIS A 85 -5.66 -7.23 12.54
N LYS A 86 -6.33 -7.09 13.68
CA LYS A 86 -7.65 -6.44 13.73
C LYS A 86 -7.53 -4.99 13.26
N PRO A 87 -8.48 -4.51 12.44
CA PRO A 87 -8.59 -3.08 12.16
C PRO A 87 -8.89 -2.33 13.46
N LEU A 88 -8.77 -1.01 13.39
CA LEU A 88 -9.10 -0.18 14.53
C LEU A 88 -10.60 -0.17 14.77
N SER A 89 -10.99 0.05 16.02
CA SER A 89 -12.41 0.21 16.35
C SER A 89 -13.00 1.41 15.58
N PRO A 90 -14.30 1.38 15.24
CA PRO A 90 -14.94 2.45 14.48
C PRO A 90 -14.70 3.85 15.07
N LYS A 91 -14.80 3.98 16.40
CA LYS A 91 -14.51 5.23 17.12
C LYS A 91 -13.07 5.74 16.90
N ARG A 92 -12.08 4.84 16.94
CA ARG A 92 -10.67 5.20 16.70
C ARG A 92 -10.38 5.50 15.24
N GLN A 93 -11.08 4.84 14.32
CA GLN A 93 -10.96 5.11 12.90
C GLN A 93 -11.52 6.51 12.57
N ALA A 94 -12.74 6.81 13.02
CA ALA A 94 -13.36 8.12 12.85
C ALA A 94 -12.49 9.27 13.41
N TRP A 95 -11.89 9.08 14.59
CA TRP A 95 -10.99 10.08 15.16
C TRP A 95 -9.75 10.33 14.30
N ARG A 96 -9.16 9.28 13.71
CA ARG A 96 -8.02 9.47 12.79
C ARG A 96 -8.44 10.21 11.53
N ASP A 97 -9.57 9.84 10.96
CA ASP A 97 -10.04 10.43 9.70
C ASP A 97 -10.31 11.93 9.88
N LEU A 98 -10.87 12.32 11.03
CA LEU A 98 -11.00 13.72 11.43
C LEU A 98 -9.66 14.45 11.48
N LEU A 99 -8.64 13.88 12.11
CA LEU A 99 -7.31 14.50 12.19
C LEU A 99 -6.63 14.64 10.82
N ASN A 100 -6.82 13.67 9.93
CA ASN A 100 -6.25 13.73 8.58
C ASN A 100 -6.91 14.84 7.74
N ASN A 101 -8.23 15.02 7.85
CA ASN A 101 -8.96 16.06 7.13
C ASN A 101 -8.73 17.48 7.68
N GLN A 102 -8.14 17.62 8.88
CA GLN A 102 -7.81 18.91 9.48
C GLN A 102 -6.39 19.42 9.14
N GLN A 103 -5.58 18.68 8.38
CA GLN A 103 -4.26 19.16 7.96
C GLN A 103 -4.38 20.16 6.80
N THR A 104 -4.46 21.45 7.13
CA THR A 104 -4.31 22.58 6.18
C THR A 104 -2.86 22.69 5.70
N PRO A 105 -2.58 23.20 4.48
CA PRO A 105 -1.22 23.50 4.05
C PRO A 105 -0.60 24.50 5.03
N ILE A 106 0.54 24.16 5.62
CA ILE A 106 1.37 25.15 6.30
C ILE A 106 1.87 26.09 5.20
N GLU A 107 1.26 27.27 5.07
CA GLU A 107 1.82 28.35 4.25
C GLU A 107 3.24 28.61 4.72
N GLN A 108 4.23 28.24 3.90
CA GLN A 108 5.59 28.70 4.10
C GLN A 108 5.63 30.17 3.69
N LYS A 109 5.49 31.06 4.66
CA LYS A 109 5.86 32.47 4.50
C LYS A 109 7.38 32.59 4.61
N GLY A 110 8.00 33.18 3.59
CA GLY A 110 9.37 33.69 3.61
C GLY A 110 10.27 33.04 2.58
#